data_AF-A0A0G0MJD6-F1
#
_entry.id   AF-A0A0G0MJD6-F1
#
_cell.length_a   1.000
_cell.length_b   1.000
_cell.length_c   1.000
_cell.angle_alpha   90.00
_cell.angle_beta   90.00
_cell.angle_gamma   90.00
#
_symmetry.space_group_name_H-M   'P 1'
#
loop_
_entity.id
_entity.type
_entity.pdbx_description
1 polymer ?
#
loop_
_entity_poly.entity_id
_entity_poly.type
_entity_poly.pdbx_seq_one_letter_code
_entity_poly.pdbx_strand_id
1 'polypeptide(L)'
;MKKILISIITLGVVTALALGVTSSFFSDTETSKDNILQAGALDLKIDNESYYNGVLNEGTSWSLDDLTDELFFNFTDIKPGDWGEDTISLHAENDYWACMEIETTENDDESCTEPEIQDDLNGCNDPDGDPDDGELAQRTFFMMWPDDGDNVLETDESPNLVKGPTFEQFSPKRLFTLADSLTNFWGTPGPLSPSKTYYIGKVWCHGNLLQPIPLAQDGLGADSPRTPANSTGGVNCDGSLLDNATQTDKVMGNISFSAVQARNNPNFSCSGVTPTPPTGTPKVSPSLTPSPTPLACGQADVMLVLDRSGSISLTELGDLKTAAKAFIDSLGLSTTGVHAGFSSFATFGSLNQHLNDDGTTVKTAIDTLISGGWTNLKEGIDLAKGELNNPGDLHDRTDGTSPDKMIVITDGNPNRPESPPAPDSSEVAAANSADAARLAGSEIFVVGVGSDVDATYLQTEIANDAGHYYSAANYAGLQTILSGLDLCE
;
A
#
# COMPACT_ATOMS: atom_id res chain seq x y z
N MET A 1 -91.30 -59.96 5.58
CA MET A 1 -89.90 -59.77 6.05
C MET A 1 -88.87 -59.46 4.94
N LYS A 2 -89.14 -59.70 3.63
CA LYS A 2 -88.20 -59.36 2.53
C LYS A 2 -88.12 -57.88 2.11
N LYS A 3 -89.08 -57.02 2.49
CA LYS A 3 -89.12 -55.60 2.06
C LYS A 3 -88.45 -54.61 3.02
N ILE A 4 -88.16 -55.01 4.26
CA ILE A 4 -87.52 -54.15 5.27
C ILE A 4 -85.98 -54.32 5.26
N LEU A 5 -85.47 -55.52 4.96
CA LEU A 5 -84.02 -55.74 4.81
C LEU A 5 -83.41 -54.99 3.61
N ILE A 6 -84.16 -54.83 2.52
CA ILE A 6 -83.64 -54.15 1.32
C ILE A 6 -83.43 -52.65 1.59
N SER A 7 -84.27 -52.03 2.43
CA SER A 7 -84.19 -50.58 2.71
C SER A 7 -83.08 -50.20 3.70
N ILE A 8 -82.65 -51.12 4.55
CA ILE A 8 -81.51 -50.91 5.46
C ILE A 8 -80.18 -51.13 4.72
N ILE A 9 -80.14 -52.06 3.77
CA ILE A 9 -78.95 -52.29 2.92
C ILE A 9 -78.75 -51.12 1.95
N THR A 10 -79.80 -50.55 1.36
CA THR A 10 -79.64 -49.36 0.49
C THR A 10 -79.26 -48.10 1.26
N LEU A 11 -79.66 -47.93 2.52
CA LEU A 11 -79.27 -46.76 3.32
C LEU A 11 -77.84 -46.89 3.88
N GLY A 12 -77.38 -48.12 4.18
CA GLY A 12 -75.98 -48.40 4.54
C GLY A 12 -75.00 -48.27 3.37
N VAL A 13 -75.45 -48.59 2.15
CA VAL A 13 -74.63 -48.42 0.93
C VAL A 13 -74.51 -46.93 0.56
N VAL A 14 -75.52 -46.10 0.79
CA VAL A 14 -75.45 -44.66 0.50
C VAL A 14 -74.65 -43.88 1.57
N THR A 15 -74.55 -44.39 2.81
CA THR A 15 -73.66 -43.79 3.84
C THR A 15 -72.20 -44.24 3.73
N ALA A 16 -71.91 -45.37 3.08
CA ALA A 16 -70.54 -45.77 2.72
C ALA A 16 -70.01 -45.09 1.45
N LEU A 17 -70.86 -44.47 0.63
CA LEU A 17 -70.49 -43.80 -0.63
C LEU A 17 -70.23 -42.29 -0.49
N ALA A 18 -70.40 -41.71 0.70
CA ALA A 18 -70.26 -40.27 0.96
C ALA A 18 -69.19 -39.92 2.02
N LEU A 19 -68.30 -40.86 2.36
CA LEU A 19 -66.99 -40.52 2.91
C LEU A 19 -66.01 -40.54 1.75
N GLY A 20 -65.91 -39.39 1.11
CA GLY A 20 -65.00 -39.16 0.00
C GLY A 20 -63.59 -39.57 0.37
N VAL A 21 -63.08 -40.57 -0.33
CA VAL A 21 -61.69 -40.52 -0.75
C VAL A 21 -61.77 -40.31 -2.25
N THR A 22 -61.63 -39.05 -2.66
CA THR A 22 -61.19 -38.73 -4.01
C THR A 22 -59.83 -39.40 -4.18
N SER A 23 -59.78 -40.66 -4.60
CA SER A 23 -58.53 -41.27 -5.03
C SER A 23 -58.17 -40.61 -6.35
N SER A 24 -57.21 -39.68 -6.34
CA SER A 24 -56.65 -39.16 -7.58
C SER A 24 -55.97 -40.32 -8.31
N PHE A 25 -56.42 -40.62 -9.53
CA PHE A 25 -55.84 -41.67 -10.40
C PHE A 25 -54.46 -41.28 -10.96
N PHE A 26 -53.98 -40.09 -10.62
CA PHE A 26 -52.62 -39.62 -10.88
C PHE A 26 -52.06 -39.09 -9.57
N SER A 27 -51.16 -39.84 -8.96
CA SER A 27 -50.27 -39.37 -7.91
C SER A 27 -48.89 -39.92 -8.23
N ASP A 28 -47.98 -39.06 -8.66
CA ASP A 28 -46.55 -39.34 -8.54
C ASP A 28 -46.04 -38.72 -7.24
N THR A 29 -44.91 -39.22 -6.75
CA THR A 29 -44.25 -38.70 -5.56
C THR A 29 -42.78 -38.64 -5.89
N GLU A 30 -42.35 -37.46 -6.30
CA GLU A 30 -40.95 -37.18 -6.57
C GLU A 30 -40.24 -36.92 -5.24
N THR A 31 -39.36 -37.85 -4.87
CA THR A 31 -38.59 -37.74 -3.62
C THR A 31 -37.17 -37.32 -3.95
N SER A 32 -36.80 -36.10 -3.59
CA SER A 32 -35.40 -35.69 -3.60
C SER A 32 -34.70 -36.23 -2.36
N LYS A 33 -33.79 -37.20 -2.52
CA LYS A 33 -32.99 -37.79 -1.44
C LYS A 33 -31.56 -37.24 -1.52
N ASP A 34 -30.91 -37.17 -0.37
CA ASP A 34 -29.49 -36.78 -0.26
C ASP A 34 -29.18 -35.38 -0.81
N ASN A 35 -30.13 -34.44 -0.67
CA ASN A 35 -29.84 -33.02 -0.89
C ASN A 35 -28.83 -32.56 0.17
N ILE A 36 -27.63 -32.23 -0.27
CA ILE A 36 -26.55 -31.74 0.58
C ILE A 36 -26.35 -30.25 0.29
N LEU A 37 -26.27 -29.46 1.36
CA LEU A 37 -25.68 -28.13 1.35
C LEU A 37 -24.37 -28.21 2.12
N GLN A 38 -23.26 -28.02 1.42
CA GLN A 38 -21.92 -28.02 1.98
C GLN A 38 -21.28 -26.65 1.73
N ALA A 39 -20.72 -26.06 2.78
CA ALA A 39 -19.97 -24.82 2.67
C ALA A 39 -18.62 -25.08 1.96
N GLY A 40 -18.17 -24.12 1.15
CA GLY A 40 -16.82 -24.14 0.59
C GLY A 40 -15.77 -23.77 1.64
N ALA A 41 -14.51 -24.11 1.39
CA ALA A 41 -13.35 -23.68 2.16
C ALA A 41 -12.52 -22.67 1.34
N LEU A 42 -11.71 -21.87 2.02
CA LEU A 42 -10.61 -21.13 1.40
C LEU A 42 -9.34 -21.70 2.02
N ASP A 43 -8.47 -22.24 1.17
CA ASP A 43 -7.21 -22.85 1.53
C ASP A 43 -6.14 -22.21 0.65
N LEU A 44 -5.20 -21.47 1.25
CA LEU A 44 -4.08 -20.85 0.54
C LEU A 44 -2.87 -21.73 0.74
N LYS A 45 -2.31 -22.21 -0.36
CA LYS A 45 -1.07 -22.98 -0.37
C LYS A 45 0.00 -22.24 -1.12
N ILE A 46 1.23 -22.41 -0.65
CA ILE A 46 2.41 -21.77 -1.21
C ILE A 46 3.36 -22.87 -1.67
N ASP A 47 4.18 -22.60 -2.67
CA ASP A 47 5.41 -23.36 -2.93
C ASP A 47 6.56 -22.40 -3.22
N ASN A 48 7.78 -22.93 -3.18
CA ASN A 48 8.98 -22.16 -3.42
C ASN A 48 10.00 -22.97 -4.20
N GLU A 49 10.61 -22.36 -5.22
CA GLU A 49 11.83 -22.86 -5.85
C GLU A 49 12.95 -21.84 -5.67
N SER A 50 14.01 -22.22 -4.98
CA SER A 50 15.09 -21.34 -4.53
C SER A 50 16.41 -21.66 -5.23
N TYR A 51 17.20 -20.63 -5.51
CA TYR A 51 18.54 -20.71 -6.09
C TYR A 51 19.52 -19.91 -5.25
N TYR A 52 20.72 -20.44 -5.08
CA TYR A 52 21.85 -19.77 -4.45
C TYR A 52 22.99 -19.63 -5.45
N ASN A 53 23.37 -18.39 -5.77
CA ASN A 53 24.37 -18.08 -6.80
C ASN A 53 24.12 -18.81 -8.13
N GLY A 54 22.84 -18.86 -8.56
CA GLY A 54 22.40 -19.55 -9.77
C GLY A 54 22.41 -21.08 -9.68
N VAL A 55 22.53 -21.68 -8.49
CA VAL A 55 22.43 -23.13 -8.30
C VAL A 55 21.19 -23.45 -7.47
N LEU A 56 20.36 -24.37 -7.94
CA LEU A 56 19.16 -24.81 -7.22
C LEU A 56 19.50 -25.19 -5.78
N ASN A 57 18.77 -24.62 -4.81
CA ASN A 57 18.93 -24.85 -3.39
C ASN A 57 17.77 -25.70 -2.84
N GLU A 58 17.96 -27.02 -2.86
CA GLU A 58 17.00 -28.00 -2.32
C GLU A 58 16.64 -27.76 -0.83
N GLY A 59 17.45 -27.03 -0.07
CA GLY A 59 17.19 -26.74 1.35
C GLY A 59 16.08 -25.72 1.60
N THR A 60 15.77 -24.90 0.60
CA THR A 60 14.71 -23.89 0.63
C THR A 60 13.74 -24.01 -0.55
N SER A 61 13.86 -25.07 -1.35
CA SER A 61 12.91 -25.44 -2.39
C SER A 61 11.97 -26.55 -1.89
N TRP A 62 10.67 -26.35 -2.04
CA TRP A 62 9.67 -27.28 -1.54
C TRP A 62 8.37 -27.16 -2.35
N SER A 63 7.64 -28.28 -2.42
CA SER A 63 6.39 -28.38 -3.16
C SER A 63 5.21 -27.81 -2.37
N LEU A 64 4.12 -27.54 -3.08
CA LEU A 64 2.88 -26.98 -2.56
C LEU A 64 2.45 -27.50 -1.17
N ASP A 65 2.47 -26.62 -0.17
CA ASP A 65 2.06 -26.95 1.20
C ASP A 65 1.46 -25.75 1.95
N ASP A 66 0.89 -26.03 3.12
CA ASP A 66 0.52 -25.04 4.14
C ASP A 66 1.76 -24.70 4.97
N LEU A 67 2.15 -23.42 5.02
CA LEU A 67 3.35 -22.99 5.75
C LEU A 67 3.26 -23.35 7.23
N THR A 68 4.20 -24.16 7.70
CA THR A 68 4.38 -24.53 9.10
C THR A 68 5.81 -24.33 9.56
N ASP A 69 6.77 -24.94 8.83
CA ASP A 69 8.20 -24.96 9.16
C ASP A 69 9.08 -24.66 7.93
N GLU A 70 8.48 -24.37 6.77
CA GLU A 70 9.17 -24.10 5.51
C GLU A 70 9.91 -22.76 5.55
N LEU A 71 11.10 -22.71 4.95
CA LEU A 71 11.97 -21.53 4.96
C LEU A 71 12.22 -21.03 3.52
N PHE A 72 12.17 -19.71 3.34
CA PHE A 72 12.48 -19.02 2.07
C PHE A 72 13.95 -18.60 1.96
N PHE A 73 14.69 -18.69 3.06
CA PHE A 73 16.14 -18.51 3.12
C PHE A 73 16.65 -19.24 4.38
N ASN A 74 17.79 -19.92 4.27
CA ASN A 74 18.46 -20.58 5.39
C ASN A 74 19.93 -20.78 5.04
N PHE A 75 20.71 -19.72 5.22
CA PHE A 75 22.12 -19.70 4.87
C PHE A 75 22.96 -19.48 6.12
N THR A 76 23.89 -20.41 6.38
CA THR A 76 24.81 -20.33 7.53
C THR A 76 26.15 -19.71 7.17
N ASP A 77 26.40 -19.47 5.89
CA ASP A 77 27.65 -18.90 5.39
C ASP A 77 27.39 -18.16 4.08
N ILE A 78 27.25 -16.84 4.17
CA ILE A 78 27.11 -15.94 3.03
C ILE A 78 28.37 -15.09 2.88
N LYS A 79 28.80 -14.84 1.65
CA LYS A 79 30.01 -14.10 1.30
C LYS A 79 29.65 -12.84 0.51
N PRO A 80 30.53 -11.83 0.53
CA PRO A 80 30.35 -10.64 -0.31
C PRO A 80 30.07 -10.97 -1.77
N GLY A 81 28.92 -10.49 -2.26
CA GLY A 81 28.45 -10.68 -3.63
C GLY A 81 27.62 -11.95 -3.83
N ASP A 82 27.42 -12.75 -2.78
CA ASP A 82 26.46 -13.85 -2.83
C ASP A 82 25.04 -13.31 -2.94
N TRP A 83 24.23 -14.05 -3.67
CA TRP A 83 22.83 -13.72 -3.92
C TRP A 83 22.00 -14.99 -4.00
N GLY A 84 20.70 -14.85 -3.81
CA GLY A 84 19.76 -15.95 -4.04
C GLY A 84 18.44 -15.46 -4.60
N GLU A 85 17.84 -16.31 -5.41
CA GLU A 85 16.59 -16.05 -6.13
C GLU A 85 15.54 -17.09 -5.73
N ASP A 86 14.27 -16.69 -5.67
CA ASP A 86 13.17 -17.55 -5.28
C ASP A 86 11.95 -17.30 -6.17
N THR A 87 11.37 -18.39 -6.65
CA THR A 87 10.06 -18.43 -7.33
C THR A 87 9.02 -18.85 -6.31
N ILE A 88 8.34 -17.89 -5.70
CA ILE A 88 7.28 -18.16 -4.72
C ILE A 88 5.94 -18.19 -5.46
N SER A 89 5.14 -19.24 -5.30
CA SER A 89 3.85 -19.32 -5.99
C SER A 89 2.65 -19.49 -5.06
N LEU A 90 1.53 -18.85 -5.42
CA LEU A 90 0.31 -18.80 -4.62
C LEU A 90 -0.83 -19.57 -5.29
N HIS A 91 -1.49 -20.43 -4.51
CA HIS A 91 -2.59 -21.28 -4.98
C HIS A 91 -3.76 -21.23 -4.00
N ALA A 92 -4.98 -21.02 -4.51
CA ALA A 92 -6.19 -21.10 -3.70
C ALA A 92 -7.39 -21.61 -4.49
N GLU A 93 -8.42 -22.08 -3.78
CA GLU A 93 -9.59 -22.74 -4.38
C GLU A 93 -10.71 -21.76 -4.82
N ASN A 94 -10.69 -20.51 -4.33
CA ASN A 94 -11.70 -19.48 -4.61
C ASN A 94 -11.04 -18.14 -4.89
N ASP A 95 -11.76 -17.21 -5.53
CA ASP A 95 -11.29 -15.83 -5.68
C ASP A 95 -10.94 -15.23 -4.32
N TYR A 96 -9.74 -14.66 -4.21
CA TYR A 96 -9.14 -14.29 -2.94
C TYR A 96 -8.34 -13.00 -3.04
N TRP A 97 -8.28 -12.31 -1.92
CA TRP A 97 -7.30 -11.26 -1.65
C TRP A 97 -6.11 -11.89 -0.95
N ALA A 98 -4.91 -11.33 -1.15
CA ALA A 98 -3.69 -11.87 -0.56
C ALA A 98 -2.78 -10.76 -0.06
N CYS A 99 -2.16 -10.99 1.08
CA CYS A 99 -1.15 -10.12 1.68
C CYS A 99 0.07 -10.96 2.02
N MET A 100 1.25 -10.37 1.91
CA MET A 100 2.52 -10.95 2.37
C MET A 100 3.15 -10.01 3.38
N GLU A 101 3.87 -10.57 4.33
CA GLU A 101 4.44 -9.83 5.41
C GLU A 101 5.80 -10.41 5.77
N ILE A 102 6.78 -9.54 5.97
CA ILE A 102 8.13 -9.90 6.39
C ILE A 102 8.40 -9.21 7.72
N GLU A 103 8.73 -10.00 8.75
CA GLU A 103 9.03 -9.53 10.11
C GLU A 103 10.48 -9.87 10.42
N THR A 104 11.27 -8.87 10.82
CA THR A 104 12.63 -9.10 11.33
C THR A 104 12.51 -9.57 12.77
N THR A 105 13.12 -10.72 13.07
CA THR A 105 13.03 -11.33 14.41
C THR A 105 14.33 -11.26 15.20
N GLU A 106 15.47 -11.20 14.50
CA GLU A 106 16.82 -11.07 15.08
C GLU A 106 17.70 -10.33 14.06
N ASN A 107 18.59 -9.46 14.52
CA ASN A 107 19.60 -8.79 13.70
C ASN A 107 20.88 -8.62 14.53
N ASP A 108 21.58 -9.72 14.73
CA ASP A 108 22.56 -9.85 15.79
C ASP A 108 24.00 -9.89 15.30
N ASP A 109 24.88 -9.19 16.01
CA ASP A 109 26.32 -9.46 16.02
C ASP A 109 26.59 -10.62 17.01
N GLU A 110 26.54 -11.86 16.50
CA GLU A 110 26.65 -13.05 17.36
C GLU A 110 28.05 -13.21 17.98
N SER A 111 29.10 -12.82 17.26
CA SER A 111 30.46 -12.92 17.79
C SER A 111 31.52 -12.14 17.01
N CYS A 112 32.07 -11.08 17.59
CA CYS A 112 33.21 -10.41 16.98
C CYS A 112 34.54 -11.17 17.00
N THR A 113 35.10 -11.43 15.81
CA THR A 113 36.42 -12.04 15.63
C THR A 113 37.32 -11.25 14.69
N GLU A 114 38.64 -11.39 14.79
CA GLU A 114 39.54 -10.73 13.84
C GLU A 114 39.41 -11.39 12.44
N PRO A 115 39.17 -10.63 11.34
CA PRO A 115 39.39 -9.18 11.18
C PRO A 115 38.19 -8.24 11.36
N GLU A 116 36.98 -8.73 11.62
CA GLU A 116 35.74 -7.94 11.82
C GLU A 116 35.93 -6.80 12.81
N ILE A 117 36.55 -7.06 13.97
CA ILE A 117 36.84 -6.05 15.02
C ILE A 117 37.62 -4.84 14.47
N GLN A 118 38.41 -5.00 13.40
CA GLN A 118 39.17 -3.88 12.82
C GLN A 118 38.32 -3.01 11.89
N ASP A 119 37.32 -3.62 11.25
CA ASP A 119 36.47 -2.99 10.25
C ASP A 119 35.18 -2.46 10.89
N ASP A 120 34.69 -3.12 11.95
CA ASP A 120 33.65 -2.65 12.84
C ASP A 120 34.17 -2.41 14.26
N LEU A 121 34.59 -1.17 14.51
CA LEU A 121 35.12 -0.75 15.81
C LEU A 121 34.02 -0.40 16.82
N ASN A 122 32.76 -0.23 16.37
CA ASN A 122 31.69 0.34 17.17
C ASN A 122 30.50 -0.60 17.40
N GLY A 123 30.18 -1.53 16.49
CA GLY A 123 29.17 -2.59 16.67
C GLY A 123 29.70 -3.69 17.60
N CYS A 124 30.92 -4.15 17.38
CA CYS A 124 31.63 -5.13 18.21
C CYS A 124 31.86 -4.76 19.68
N ASN A 125 31.51 -3.54 20.08
CA ASN A 125 31.57 -3.08 21.46
C ASN A 125 30.16 -2.80 21.96
N ASP A 126 29.25 -3.79 21.93
CA ASP A 126 27.90 -3.77 22.54
C ASP A 126 27.90 -3.00 23.90
N PRO A 127 27.63 -1.68 23.88
CA PRO A 127 27.78 -0.84 25.06
C PRO A 127 26.50 -0.79 25.89
N ASP A 128 25.38 -1.26 25.34
CA ASP A 128 24.03 -1.28 25.89
C ASP A 128 23.54 -2.67 26.32
N GLY A 129 24.24 -3.74 25.95
CA GLY A 129 23.90 -5.13 26.24
C GLY A 129 22.80 -5.70 25.34
N ASP A 130 22.60 -5.12 24.16
CA ASP A 130 21.54 -5.46 23.21
C ASP A 130 22.16 -6.09 21.97
N PRO A 131 21.89 -7.39 21.68
CA PRO A 131 22.46 -8.05 20.53
C PRO A 131 21.86 -7.58 19.21
N ASP A 132 20.81 -6.74 19.14
CA ASP A 132 20.21 -6.26 17.87
C ASP A 132 21.11 -5.21 17.12
N ASP A 133 22.42 -5.40 17.08
CA ASP A 133 23.43 -4.48 16.55
C ASP A 133 24.12 -4.94 15.26
N GLY A 134 23.76 -6.09 14.68
CA GLY A 134 24.42 -6.64 13.48
C GLY A 134 24.29 -5.77 12.23
N GLU A 135 25.31 -5.79 11.37
CA GLU A 135 25.38 -5.05 10.10
C GLU A 135 24.84 -5.82 8.87
N LEU A 136 24.63 -7.12 9.00
CA LEU A 136 24.25 -7.97 7.88
C LEU A 136 22.89 -7.56 7.28
N ALA A 137 21.91 -7.16 8.10
CA ALA A 137 20.60 -6.77 7.60
C ALA A 137 20.65 -5.51 6.72
N GLN A 138 21.53 -4.58 7.04
CA GLN A 138 21.76 -3.30 6.34
C GLN A 138 22.55 -3.52 5.04
N ARG A 139 23.25 -4.66 4.92
CA ARG A 139 24.02 -5.04 3.73
C ARG A 139 23.37 -6.12 2.86
N THR A 140 22.17 -6.56 3.22
CA THR A 140 21.41 -7.55 2.45
C THR A 140 20.19 -6.91 1.81
N PHE A 141 20.25 -6.68 0.50
CA PHE A 141 19.19 -6.03 -0.27
C PHE A 141 18.20 -7.02 -0.84
N PHE A 142 16.93 -6.64 -0.91
CA PHE A 142 15.87 -7.42 -1.53
C PHE A 142 15.27 -6.70 -2.72
N MET A 143 14.75 -7.49 -3.65
CA MET A 143 13.92 -7.03 -4.74
C MET A 143 12.90 -8.11 -5.09
N MET A 144 11.68 -7.69 -5.40
CA MET A 144 10.57 -8.58 -5.71
C MET A 144 9.78 -8.05 -6.90
N TRP A 145 9.31 -8.92 -7.78
CA TRP A 145 8.51 -8.55 -8.95
C TRP A 145 7.37 -9.54 -9.20
N PRO A 146 6.29 -9.12 -9.87
CA PRO A 146 5.31 -10.06 -10.40
C PRO A 146 6.00 -10.90 -11.49
N ASP A 147 6.04 -12.20 -11.28
CA ASP A 147 6.76 -13.12 -12.15
C ASP A 147 5.76 -14.02 -12.91
N ASP A 148 6.19 -14.53 -14.06
CA ASP A 148 5.40 -15.46 -14.87
C ASP A 148 5.75 -16.95 -14.66
N GLY A 149 6.67 -17.21 -13.71
CA GLY A 149 7.02 -18.52 -13.17
C GLY A 149 8.42 -19.01 -13.53
N ASP A 150 9.22 -18.22 -14.24
CA ASP A 150 10.60 -18.57 -14.58
C ASP A 150 11.66 -17.91 -13.69
N ASN A 151 11.26 -16.95 -12.84
CA ASN A 151 12.12 -16.20 -11.93
C ASN A 151 13.27 -15.50 -12.65
N VAL A 152 12.96 -14.92 -13.81
CA VAL A 152 13.85 -14.11 -14.63
C VAL A 152 13.15 -12.80 -14.89
N LEU A 153 13.67 -11.70 -14.33
CA LEU A 153 13.04 -10.38 -14.52
C LEU A 153 12.99 -9.96 -15.99
N GLU A 154 11.77 -9.71 -16.48
CA GLU A 154 11.49 -9.28 -17.84
C GLU A 154 10.83 -7.90 -17.95
N THR A 155 10.85 -7.33 -19.15
CA THR A 155 10.45 -5.93 -19.38
C THR A 155 9.01 -5.60 -18.96
N ASP A 156 8.08 -6.54 -19.07
CA ASP A 156 6.66 -6.37 -18.71
C ASP A 156 6.38 -6.64 -17.22
N GLU A 157 7.35 -7.14 -16.48
CA GLU A 157 7.28 -7.41 -15.03
C GLU A 157 7.82 -6.26 -14.19
N SER A 158 8.72 -5.47 -14.78
CA SER A 158 9.32 -4.29 -14.18
C SER A 158 8.37 -3.17 -13.66
N PRO A 159 7.15 -2.95 -14.20
CA PRO A 159 6.30 -1.83 -13.77
C PRO A 159 5.88 -1.86 -12.30
N ASN A 160 5.77 -3.06 -11.70
CA ASN A 160 5.38 -3.25 -10.30
C ASN A 160 6.54 -3.81 -9.45
N LEU A 161 7.78 -3.59 -9.90
CA LEU A 161 8.99 -3.97 -9.20
C LEU A 161 9.09 -3.29 -7.84
N VAL A 162 9.19 -4.06 -6.77
CA VAL A 162 9.58 -3.58 -5.45
C VAL A 162 11.09 -3.68 -5.33
N LYS A 163 11.76 -2.53 -5.24
CA LYS A 163 13.22 -2.47 -5.13
C LYS A 163 13.66 -1.89 -3.80
N GLY A 164 14.76 -2.41 -3.29
CA GLY A 164 15.65 -1.64 -2.43
C GLY A 164 15.29 -1.53 -0.96
N PRO A 165 14.43 -2.36 -0.33
CA PRO A 165 14.66 -2.62 1.08
C PRO A 165 15.98 -3.34 1.28
N THR A 166 16.80 -2.83 2.19
CA THR A 166 17.68 -3.71 2.96
C THR A 166 16.82 -4.54 3.91
N PHE A 167 17.32 -5.69 4.39
CA PHE A 167 16.58 -6.51 5.36
C PHE A 167 16.18 -5.68 6.59
N GLU A 168 17.04 -4.73 6.99
CA GLU A 168 16.79 -3.83 8.11
C GLU A 168 15.50 -3.00 7.93
N GLN A 169 15.17 -2.63 6.69
CA GLN A 169 13.94 -1.88 6.39
C GLN A 169 12.67 -2.73 6.48
N PHE A 170 12.79 -4.00 6.85
CA PHE A 170 11.67 -4.82 7.29
C PHE A 170 11.39 -4.70 8.78
N SER A 171 12.27 -4.10 9.58
CA SER A 171 12.15 -4.05 11.03
C SER A 171 11.08 -3.06 11.54
N PRO A 172 10.28 -3.42 12.57
CA PRO A 172 10.13 -4.79 13.05
C PRO A 172 9.35 -5.63 12.02
N LYS A 173 8.52 -4.99 11.21
CA LYS A 173 7.60 -5.67 10.31
C LYS A 173 7.20 -4.83 9.10
N ARG A 174 7.25 -5.42 7.90
CA ARG A 174 6.80 -4.79 6.64
C ARG A 174 5.72 -5.61 5.95
N LEU A 175 4.63 -4.93 5.64
CA LEU A 175 3.49 -5.48 4.89
C LEU A 175 3.61 -5.18 3.39
N PHE A 176 3.27 -6.17 2.57
CA PHE A 176 3.20 -6.10 1.12
C PHE A 176 1.80 -6.51 0.66
N THR A 177 1.12 -5.60 -0.04
CA THR A 177 -0.17 -5.90 -0.66
C THR A 177 0.04 -6.67 -1.96
N LEU A 178 -0.25 -7.96 -1.96
CA LEU A 178 -0.21 -8.78 -3.17
C LEU A 178 -1.47 -8.56 -4.02
N ALA A 179 -2.64 -8.56 -3.39
CA ALA A 179 -3.89 -8.14 -4.01
C ALA A 179 -4.92 -7.74 -2.96
N ASP A 180 -5.47 -6.56 -3.11
CA ASP A 180 -6.61 -6.09 -2.35
C ASP A 180 -7.59 -5.31 -3.25
N SER A 181 -8.63 -4.74 -2.64
CA SER A 181 -9.66 -4.01 -3.39
C SER A 181 -9.17 -2.73 -4.09
N LEU A 182 -7.97 -2.23 -3.76
CA LEU A 182 -7.39 -1.02 -4.30
C LEU A 182 -6.24 -1.31 -5.27
N THR A 183 -5.39 -2.29 -4.96
CA THR A 183 -4.17 -2.59 -5.71
C THR A 183 -4.02 -4.08 -6.02
N ASN A 184 -3.26 -4.39 -7.06
CA ASN A 184 -2.90 -5.76 -7.40
C ASN A 184 -1.46 -5.78 -7.93
N PHE A 185 -0.61 -6.58 -7.29
CA PHE A 185 0.81 -6.69 -7.60
C PHE A 185 1.07 -7.16 -9.04
N TRP A 186 0.15 -7.94 -9.62
CA TRP A 186 0.20 -8.40 -11.01
C TRP A 186 -0.59 -7.51 -11.98
N GLY A 187 -0.91 -6.26 -11.59
CA GLY A 187 -1.41 -5.24 -12.51
C GLY A 187 -2.76 -4.65 -12.10
N THR A 188 -3.83 -5.00 -12.82
CA THR A 188 -5.13 -4.32 -12.64
C THR A 188 -5.77 -4.69 -11.29
N PRO A 189 -6.27 -3.72 -10.51
CA PRO A 189 -6.96 -3.98 -9.25
C PRO A 189 -8.09 -5.01 -9.39
N GLY A 190 -8.16 -5.94 -8.43
CA GLY A 190 -9.10 -7.06 -8.44
C GLY A 190 -8.56 -8.28 -7.71
N PRO A 191 -9.44 -9.24 -7.35
CA PRO A 191 -9.01 -10.41 -6.60
C PRO A 191 -8.19 -11.37 -7.47
N LEU A 192 -7.36 -12.16 -6.82
CA LEU A 192 -6.64 -13.27 -7.43
C LEU A 192 -7.62 -14.41 -7.75
N SER A 193 -7.49 -14.97 -8.94
CA SER A 193 -8.39 -16.02 -9.44
C SER A 193 -7.83 -17.41 -9.16
N PRO A 194 -8.64 -18.39 -8.72
CA PRO A 194 -8.17 -19.74 -8.42
C PRO A 194 -7.77 -20.54 -9.66
N SER A 195 -8.10 -20.06 -10.87
CA SER A 195 -7.71 -20.72 -12.12
C SER A 195 -6.30 -20.34 -12.60
N LYS A 196 -5.59 -19.52 -11.82
CA LYS A 196 -4.24 -19.05 -12.13
C LYS A 196 -3.34 -19.27 -10.92
N THR A 197 -2.13 -19.73 -11.19
CA THR A 197 -1.02 -19.63 -10.24
C THR A 197 -0.41 -18.25 -10.39
N TYR A 198 -0.11 -17.61 -9.28
CA TYR A 198 0.54 -16.30 -9.24
C TYR A 198 1.94 -16.47 -8.69
N TYR A 199 2.94 -15.96 -9.40
CA TYR A 199 4.34 -16.08 -9.01
C TYR A 199 4.91 -14.74 -8.55
N ILE A 200 5.75 -14.82 -7.53
CA ILE A 200 6.57 -13.72 -7.03
C ILE A 200 8.01 -14.14 -7.26
N GLY A 201 8.69 -13.42 -8.15
CA GLY A 201 10.14 -13.49 -8.25
C GLY A 201 10.73 -12.66 -7.11
N LYS A 202 11.64 -13.25 -6.33
CA LYS A 202 12.32 -12.61 -5.22
C LYS A 202 13.81 -12.80 -5.40
N VAL A 203 14.60 -11.76 -5.24
CA VAL A 203 16.06 -11.85 -5.12
C VAL A 203 16.53 -11.18 -3.85
N TRP A 204 17.56 -11.75 -3.24
CA TRP A 204 18.37 -11.09 -2.21
C TRP A 204 19.83 -11.01 -2.65
N CYS A 205 20.53 -9.97 -2.22
CA CYS A 205 21.93 -9.71 -2.54
C CYS A 205 22.68 -9.24 -1.30
N HIS A 206 23.71 -9.97 -0.89
CA HIS A 206 24.63 -9.52 0.14
C HIS A 206 25.73 -8.66 -0.49
N GLY A 207 25.54 -7.35 -0.44
CA GLY A 207 26.32 -6.37 -1.17
C GLY A 207 25.43 -5.29 -1.77
N ASN A 208 25.83 -4.72 -2.90
CA ASN A 208 25.03 -3.73 -3.61
C ASN A 208 24.22 -4.40 -4.73
N LEU A 209 22.89 -4.32 -4.63
CA LEU A 209 22.01 -4.73 -5.71
C LEU A 209 22.03 -3.67 -6.81
N LEU A 210 22.78 -3.96 -7.88
CA LEU A 210 22.91 -3.03 -9.01
C LEU A 210 21.56 -2.81 -9.68
N GLN A 211 21.47 -1.74 -10.47
CA GLN A 211 20.24 -1.46 -11.23
C GLN A 211 19.91 -2.67 -12.12
N PRO A 212 18.73 -3.30 -11.95
CA PRO A 212 18.36 -4.44 -12.74
C PRO A 212 18.21 -4.03 -14.21
N ILE A 213 18.59 -4.94 -15.12
CA ILE A 213 18.45 -4.75 -16.56
C ILE A 213 17.50 -5.82 -17.11
N PRO A 214 16.17 -5.59 -17.07
CA PRO A 214 15.20 -6.61 -17.45
C PRO A 214 15.47 -7.19 -18.83
N LEU A 215 15.29 -8.50 -18.97
CA LEU A 215 15.40 -9.17 -20.25
C LEU A 215 14.15 -8.95 -21.10
N ALA A 216 14.28 -9.16 -22.40
CA ALA A 216 13.14 -9.09 -23.30
C ALA A 216 12.20 -10.29 -23.06
N GLN A 217 10.95 -9.98 -22.76
CA GLN A 217 9.86 -10.94 -22.55
C GLN A 217 9.78 -11.96 -23.69
N ASP A 218 9.80 -13.25 -23.35
CA ASP A 218 9.85 -14.34 -24.32
C ASP A 218 8.52 -15.12 -24.51
N GLY A 219 7.56 -14.90 -23.62
CA GLY A 219 6.19 -15.37 -23.65
C GLY A 219 6.03 -16.84 -23.27
N LEU A 220 7.02 -17.44 -22.61
CA LEU A 220 7.02 -18.84 -22.24
C LEU A 220 6.65 -19.10 -20.77
N GLY A 221 6.68 -18.10 -19.90
CA GLY A 221 6.35 -18.29 -18.49
C GLY A 221 7.22 -19.34 -17.82
N ALA A 222 6.64 -20.10 -16.89
CA ALA A 222 7.27 -21.27 -16.28
C ALA A 222 7.86 -22.33 -17.25
N ASP A 223 7.50 -22.32 -18.55
CA ASP A 223 8.10 -23.21 -19.57
C ASP A 223 9.35 -22.59 -20.25
N SER A 224 9.76 -21.40 -19.81
CA SER A 224 10.93 -20.67 -20.30
C SER A 224 12.20 -21.51 -20.18
N PRO A 225 13.08 -21.51 -21.18
CA PRO A 225 14.40 -22.10 -21.06
C PRO A 225 15.33 -21.24 -20.21
N ARG A 226 14.95 -20.00 -19.89
CA ARG A 226 15.70 -19.10 -19.01
C ARG A 226 15.32 -19.43 -17.58
N THR A 227 16.33 -19.55 -16.73
CA THR A 227 16.15 -19.76 -15.30
C THR A 227 17.29 -19.03 -14.57
N PRO A 228 17.18 -18.84 -13.25
CA PRO A 228 18.29 -18.37 -12.41
C PRO A 228 19.63 -19.10 -12.65
N ALA A 229 19.59 -20.34 -13.13
CA ALA A 229 20.79 -21.13 -13.39
C ALA A 229 21.54 -20.79 -14.68
N ASN A 230 20.90 -20.09 -15.61
CA ASN A 230 21.50 -19.79 -16.92
C ASN A 230 21.32 -18.33 -17.37
N SER A 231 20.58 -17.56 -16.60
CA SER A 231 20.24 -16.16 -16.79
C SER A 231 20.11 -15.53 -15.41
N THR A 232 20.43 -14.24 -15.28
CA THR A 232 20.22 -13.53 -14.01
C THR A 232 19.03 -12.58 -14.07
N GLY A 233 18.25 -12.57 -15.16
CA GLY A 233 17.16 -11.58 -15.35
C GLY A 233 17.63 -10.12 -15.35
N GLY A 234 18.95 -9.89 -15.51
CA GLY A 234 19.55 -8.58 -15.32
C GLY A 234 19.75 -8.17 -13.87
N VAL A 235 19.49 -9.06 -12.92
CA VAL A 235 19.89 -8.92 -11.52
C VAL A 235 21.39 -9.15 -11.40
N ASN A 236 22.06 -8.29 -10.63
CA ASN A 236 23.49 -8.38 -10.41
C ASN A 236 23.85 -7.89 -9.00
N CYS A 237 24.55 -8.75 -8.25
CA CYS A 237 24.98 -8.47 -6.89
C CYS A 237 26.48 -8.11 -6.86
N ASP A 238 26.80 -6.93 -6.36
CA ASP A 238 28.17 -6.44 -6.24
C ASP A 238 28.61 -6.35 -4.77
N GLY A 239 29.37 -7.34 -4.32
CA GLY A 239 29.96 -7.35 -2.98
C GLY A 239 31.29 -6.63 -2.85
N SER A 240 31.80 -5.97 -3.89
CA SER A 240 33.17 -5.43 -3.90
C SER A 240 33.42 -4.29 -2.89
N LEU A 241 32.35 -3.68 -2.39
CA LEU A 241 32.39 -2.60 -1.39
C LEU A 241 32.18 -3.10 0.05
N LEU A 242 31.99 -4.40 0.26
CA LEU A 242 31.88 -4.97 1.59
C LEU A 242 33.27 -5.20 2.19
N ASP A 243 33.41 -4.92 3.46
CA ASP A 243 34.56 -5.24 4.31
C ASP A 243 34.21 -6.43 5.23
N ASN A 244 34.96 -6.63 6.32
CA ASN A 244 34.71 -7.74 7.22
C ASN A 244 33.69 -7.43 8.32
N ALA A 245 33.02 -6.26 8.31
CA ALA A 245 32.10 -5.86 9.36
C ALA A 245 30.94 -6.85 9.54
N THR A 246 30.39 -7.39 8.45
CA THR A 246 29.24 -8.32 8.54
C THR A 246 29.62 -9.78 8.81
N GLN A 247 30.87 -10.03 9.21
CA GLN A 247 31.29 -11.37 9.55
C GLN A 247 30.57 -11.79 10.82
N THR A 248 30.21 -13.07 10.96
CA THR A 248 29.57 -13.62 12.18
C THR A 248 28.21 -13.06 12.59
N ASP A 249 27.77 -11.96 11.98
CA ASP A 249 26.41 -11.48 12.04
C ASP A 249 25.36 -12.51 11.64
N LYS A 250 24.15 -12.28 12.15
CA LYS A 250 22.99 -13.11 11.88
C LYS A 250 21.75 -12.25 11.77
N VAL A 251 21.01 -12.44 10.69
CA VAL A 251 19.68 -11.86 10.53
C VAL A 251 18.66 -12.97 10.39
N MET A 252 17.54 -12.85 11.11
CA MET A 252 16.41 -13.76 11.00
C MET A 252 15.13 -12.99 10.72
N GLY A 253 14.21 -13.62 9.99
CA GLY A 253 12.87 -13.07 9.84
C GLY A 253 11.84 -14.10 9.40
N ASN A 254 10.59 -13.79 9.71
CA ASN A 254 9.43 -14.57 9.33
C ASN A 254 8.83 -14.01 8.05
N ILE A 255 8.49 -14.88 7.10
CA ILE A 255 7.64 -14.51 5.96
C ILE A 255 6.29 -15.19 6.15
N SER A 256 5.21 -14.40 6.14
CA SER A 256 3.86 -14.93 6.25
C SER A 256 2.98 -14.46 5.10
N PHE A 257 2.01 -15.30 4.74
CA PHE A 257 1.01 -15.01 3.73
C PHE A 257 -0.38 -15.17 4.34
N SER A 258 -1.29 -14.28 3.97
CA SER A 258 -2.68 -14.37 4.38
C SER A 258 -3.60 -14.22 3.18
N ALA A 259 -4.71 -14.96 3.18
CA ALA A 259 -5.73 -14.86 2.16
C ALA A 259 -7.14 -14.68 2.76
N VAL A 260 -7.95 -13.86 2.09
CA VAL A 260 -9.34 -13.61 2.45
C VAL A 260 -10.23 -13.78 1.23
N GLN A 261 -11.35 -14.50 1.39
CA GLN A 261 -12.26 -14.77 0.26
C GLN A 261 -12.85 -13.46 -0.28
N ALA A 262 -12.74 -13.25 -1.58
CA ALA A 262 -13.14 -12.00 -2.21
C ALA A 262 -14.66 -11.77 -2.22
N ARG A 263 -15.44 -12.84 -2.45
CA ARG A 263 -16.91 -12.78 -2.62
C ARG A 263 -17.64 -12.02 -1.52
N ASN A 264 -17.23 -12.22 -0.27
CA ASN A 264 -17.90 -11.64 0.91
C ASN A 264 -17.14 -10.43 1.47
N ASN A 265 -15.98 -10.10 0.91
CA ASN A 265 -15.12 -9.03 1.36
C ASN A 265 -14.72 -8.14 0.17
N PRO A 266 -15.67 -7.52 -0.55
CA PRO A 266 -15.35 -6.75 -1.77
C PRO A 266 -14.46 -5.52 -1.51
N ASN A 267 -14.40 -5.07 -0.26
CA ASN A 267 -13.61 -3.93 0.19
C ASN A 267 -12.50 -4.39 1.16
N PHE A 268 -11.92 -5.56 0.94
CA PHE A 268 -10.79 -5.99 1.75
C PHE A 268 -9.56 -5.14 1.43
N SER A 269 -8.79 -4.79 2.47
CA SER A 269 -7.46 -4.21 2.33
C SER A 269 -6.49 -4.87 3.29
N CYS A 270 -5.29 -5.14 2.80
CA CYS A 270 -4.21 -5.71 3.60
C CYS A 270 -3.82 -4.80 4.76
N SER A 271 -3.85 -3.49 4.54
CA SER A 271 -3.49 -2.47 5.54
C SER A 271 -4.59 -2.25 6.59
N GLY A 272 -5.72 -2.94 6.50
CA GLY A 272 -6.89 -2.72 7.34
C GLY A 272 -7.74 -1.49 6.96
N VAL A 273 -7.31 -0.73 5.96
CA VAL A 273 -8.06 0.43 5.41
C VAL A 273 -9.14 -0.07 4.47
N THR A 274 -10.36 -0.32 4.98
CA THR A 274 -11.47 -0.72 4.11
C THR A 274 -11.86 0.43 3.18
N PRO A 275 -11.94 0.23 1.84
CA PRO A 275 -12.59 1.20 0.97
C PRO A 275 -13.99 1.49 1.49
N THR A 276 -14.27 2.79 1.67
CA THR A 276 -15.62 3.26 1.96
C THR A 276 -16.55 2.66 0.89
N PRO A 277 -17.59 1.90 1.28
CA PRO A 277 -18.52 1.33 0.31
C PRO A 277 -19.02 2.43 -0.63
N PRO A 278 -19.15 2.18 -1.95
CA PRO A 278 -19.90 3.09 -2.79
C PRO A 278 -21.30 3.15 -2.19
N THR A 279 -21.67 4.30 -1.63
CA THR A 279 -22.97 4.53 -0.99
C THR A 279 -24.05 3.97 -1.89
N GLY A 280 -24.75 2.95 -1.37
CA GLY A 280 -25.54 2.03 -2.16
C GLY A 280 -26.46 2.71 -3.16
N THR A 281 -26.69 2.05 -4.28
CA THR A 281 -27.76 2.40 -5.22
C THR A 281 -29.07 2.60 -4.44
N PRO A 282 -29.60 3.83 -4.33
CA PRO A 282 -30.98 4.01 -3.92
C PRO A 282 -31.81 3.54 -5.10
N LYS A 283 -32.58 2.48 -4.87
CA LYS A 283 -33.74 2.11 -5.68
C LYS A 283 -34.45 3.39 -6.14
N VAL A 284 -34.37 3.68 -7.43
CA VAL A 284 -34.96 4.87 -8.06
C VAL A 284 -36.47 4.90 -7.83
N SER A 285 -36.96 5.93 -7.12
CA SER A 285 -38.00 6.89 -7.59
C SER A 285 -38.44 7.83 -6.43
N PRO A 286 -38.73 9.13 -6.64
CA PRO A 286 -38.11 10.11 -7.54
C PRO A 286 -37.43 11.29 -6.78
N SER A 287 -36.36 11.78 -7.39
CA SER A 287 -35.93 13.19 -7.48
C SER A 287 -36.31 14.15 -6.34
N LEU A 288 -35.33 14.47 -5.49
CA LEU A 288 -34.98 15.86 -5.15
C LEU A 288 -33.46 15.94 -4.98
N THR A 289 -32.87 16.94 -5.63
CA THR A 289 -31.44 17.28 -5.79
C THR A 289 -30.56 17.07 -4.54
N PRO A 290 -29.36 16.45 -4.65
CA PRO A 290 -28.42 16.41 -3.55
C PRO A 290 -27.73 17.77 -3.37
N SER A 291 -27.70 18.22 -2.13
CA SER A 291 -26.75 19.23 -1.64
C SER A 291 -25.39 18.54 -1.41
N PRO A 292 -24.25 19.16 -1.76
CA PRO A 292 -22.93 18.53 -1.61
C PRO A 292 -22.61 18.24 -0.15
N THR A 293 -22.06 17.05 0.11
CA THR A 293 -21.47 16.66 1.40
C THR A 293 -20.13 17.41 1.56
N PRO A 294 -19.85 18.07 2.71
CA PRO A 294 -18.59 18.78 2.93
C PRO A 294 -17.40 17.79 3.03
N LEU A 295 -16.22 18.18 2.51
CA LEU A 295 -14.98 17.39 2.57
C LEU A 295 -14.37 17.24 3.98
N ALA A 296 -14.82 18.04 4.95
CA ALA A 296 -14.31 18.01 6.32
C ALA A 296 -15.47 17.84 7.32
N CYS A 297 -15.23 17.14 8.44
CA CYS A 297 -16.25 16.74 9.41
C CYS A 297 -16.75 17.85 10.34
N GLY A 298 -16.81 19.09 9.84
CA GLY A 298 -17.46 20.22 10.48
C GLY A 298 -16.52 21.37 10.78
N GLN A 299 -15.35 21.10 11.38
CA GLN A 299 -14.36 22.10 11.77
C GLN A 299 -12.95 21.52 11.59
N ALA A 300 -12.05 22.28 10.97
CA ALA A 300 -10.64 21.92 10.74
C ALA A 300 -9.87 23.17 10.32
N ASP A 301 -8.57 23.22 10.58
CA ASP A 301 -7.65 24.24 10.08
C ASP A 301 -6.76 23.62 9.00
N VAL A 302 -6.88 24.14 7.77
CA VAL A 302 -6.35 23.50 6.57
C VAL A 302 -5.31 24.37 5.90
N MET A 303 -4.06 23.90 5.82
CA MET A 303 -3.00 24.58 5.08
C MET A 303 -2.62 23.82 3.82
N LEU A 304 -2.78 24.47 2.66
CA LEU A 304 -2.14 24.00 1.44
C LEU A 304 -0.65 24.41 1.43
N VAL A 305 0.22 23.52 0.97
CA VAL A 305 1.67 23.76 0.79
C VAL A 305 1.99 23.52 -0.68
N LEU A 306 2.03 24.62 -1.44
CA LEU A 306 2.01 24.58 -2.90
C LEU A 306 3.38 24.81 -3.52
N ASP A 307 3.86 23.84 -4.27
CA ASP A 307 5.06 24.00 -5.08
C ASP A 307 4.81 24.99 -6.23
N ARG A 308 5.75 25.90 -6.41
CA ARG A 308 5.81 26.86 -7.53
C ARG A 308 7.24 26.94 -8.06
N SER A 309 7.99 25.86 -7.98
CA SER A 309 9.35 25.74 -8.49
C SER A 309 9.41 25.87 -10.01
N GLY A 310 10.62 26.00 -10.56
CA GLY A 310 10.84 26.26 -11.98
C GLY A 310 10.56 25.07 -12.91
N SER A 311 10.37 23.86 -12.38
CA SER A 311 9.90 22.68 -13.13
C SER A 311 8.46 22.86 -13.60
N ILE A 312 7.64 23.58 -12.82
CA ILE A 312 6.22 23.79 -13.08
C ILE A 312 6.03 24.84 -14.18
N SER A 313 5.55 24.40 -15.34
CA SER A 313 5.23 25.29 -16.46
C SER A 313 4.06 26.24 -16.14
N LEU A 314 3.90 27.29 -16.93
CA LEU A 314 2.78 28.23 -16.76
C LEU A 314 1.40 27.54 -16.91
N THR A 315 1.31 26.49 -17.72
CA THR A 315 0.09 25.70 -17.90
C THR A 315 -0.19 24.86 -16.65
N GLU A 316 0.80 24.12 -16.18
CA GLU A 316 0.69 23.29 -14.98
C GLU A 316 0.39 24.11 -13.74
N LEU A 317 1.00 25.29 -13.60
CA LEU A 317 0.65 26.25 -12.54
C LEU A 317 -0.80 26.73 -12.66
N GLY A 318 -1.32 26.88 -13.88
CA GLY A 318 -2.73 27.20 -14.12
C GLY A 318 -3.67 26.09 -13.64
N ASP A 319 -3.30 24.83 -13.89
CA ASP A 319 -4.05 23.66 -13.43
C ASP A 319 -3.97 23.49 -11.91
N LEU A 320 -2.78 23.69 -11.31
CA LEU A 320 -2.59 23.72 -9.85
C LEU A 320 -3.50 24.75 -9.19
N LYS A 321 -3.50 25.99 -9.69
CA LYS A 321 -4.38 27.07 -9.19
C LYS A 321 -5.85 26.69 -9.33
N THR A 322 -6.23 26.07 -10.44
CA THR A 322 -7.62 25.67 -10.68
C THR A 322 -8.06 24.59 -9.67
N ALA A 323 -7.24 23.56 -9.48
CA ALA A 323 -7.49 22.49 -8.53
C ALA A 323 -7.51 22.99 -7.08
N ALA A 324 -6.53 23.80 -6.67
CA ALA A 324 -6.48 24.38 -5.33
C ALA A 324 -7.71 25.25 -5.02
N LYS A 325 -8.13 26.10 -5.97
CA LYS A 325 -9.35 26.93 -5.79
C LYS A 325 -10.63 26.10 -5.70
N ALA A 326 -10.73 25.03 -6.51
CA ALA A 326 -11.87 24.11 -6.44
C ALA A 326 -11.91 23.37 -5.09
N PHE A 327 -10.76 23.01 -4.55
CA PHE A 327 -10.64 22.43 -3.21
C PHE A 327 -11.07 23.41 -2.11
N ILE A 328 -10.64 24.68 -2.17
CA ILE A 328 -11.13 25.72 -1.25
C ILE A 328 -12.66 25.87 -1.31
N ASP A 329 -13.24 25.80 -2.51
CA ASP A 329 -14.71 25.83 -2.67
C ASP A 329 -15.38 24.61 -2.04
N SER A 330 -14.75 23.44 -2.11
CA SER A 330 -15.31 22.19 -1.59
C SER A 330 -15.16 22.03 -0.07
N LEU A 331 -14.18 22.70 0.55
CA LEU A 331 -14.04 22.78 2.01
C LEU A 331 -15.20 23.55 2.66
N GLY A 332 -15.83 24.47 1.94
CA GLY A 332 -16.97 25.24 2.44
C GLY A 332 -16.61 26.13 3.64
N LEU A 333 -15.58 26.97 3.49
CA LEU A 333 -15.03 27.78 4.58
C LEU A 333 -16.11 28.64 5.27
N SER A 334 -16.02 28.70 6.59
CA SER A 334 -16.96 29.50 7.41
C SER A 334 -16.40 29.79 8.80
N THR A 335 -16.92 30.84 9.43
CA THR A 335 -16.47 31.32 10.75
C THR A 335 -16.40 30.21 11.81
N THR A 336 -17.38 29.30 11.81
CA THR A 336 -17.48 28.19 12.78
C THR A 336 -17.10 26.84 12.21
N GLY A 337 -16.66 26.78 10.95
CA GLY A 337 -16.37 25.55 10.25
C GLY A 337 -14.90 25.44 9.86
N VAL A 338 -14.61 25.09 8.61
CA VAL A 338 -13.23 25.00 8.13
C VAL A 338 -12.65 26.40 7.91
N HIS A 339 -11.43 26.63 8.37
CA HIS A 339 -10.60 27.75 7.89
C HIS A 339 -9.49 27.19 7.04
N ALA A 340 -9.08 27.93 6.03
CA ALA A 340 -7.98 27.51 5.18
C ALA A 340 -7.03 28.66 4.84
N GLY A 341 -5.77 28.30 4.66
CA GLY A 341 -4.70 29.17 4.24
C GLY A 341 -3.75 28.40 3.32
N PHE A 342 -2.66 29.05 2.91
CA PHE A 342 -1.61 28.34 2.20
C PHE A 342 -0.25 29.02 2.30
N SER A 343 0.78 28.16 2.28
CA SER A 343 2.15 28.53 1.96
C SER A 343 2.47 28.07 0.54
N SER A 344 3.45 28.73 -0.09
CA SER A 344 4.04 28.24 -1.33
C SER A 344 5.55 28.26 -1.25
N PHE A 345 6.19 27.40 -2.02
CA PHE A 345 7.64 27.29 -2.00
C PHE A 345 8.23 27.20 -3.40
N ALA A 346 9.42 27.78 -3.51
CA ALA A 346 10.31 27.60 -4.64
C ALA A 346 11.75 27.65 -4.10
N THR A 347 12.59 28.60 -4.53
CA THR A 347 13.88 28.86 -3.87
C THR A 347 13.69 29.25 -2.40
N PHE A 348 12.63 30.03 -2.14
CA PHE A 348 12.20 30.44 -0.80
C PHE A 348 10.71 30.13 -0.63
N GLY A 349 10.34 29.80 0.59
CA GLY A 349 8.97 29.70 1.06
C GLY A 349 8.32 31.08 1.21
N SER A 350 6.99 31.12 1.18
CA SER A 350 6.19 32.30 1.50
C SER A 350 4.87 31.86 2.12
N LEU A 351 4.50 32.42 3.27
CA LEU A 351 3.15 32.31 3.79
C LEU A 351 2.29 33.31 3.02
N ASN A 352 1.56 32.81 2.03
CA ASN A 352 0.82 33.66 1.11
C ASN A 352 -0.52 34.11 1.69
N GLN A 353 -1.13 33.24 2.50
CA GLN A 353 -2.41 33.50 3.12
C GLN A 353 -2.47 32.78 4.47
N HIS A 354 -2.70 33.56 5.53
CA HIS A 354 -3.08 33.05 6.85
C HIS A 354 -4.42 32.31 6.80
N LEU A 355 -4.67 31.44 7.78
CA LEU A 355 -5.97 30.77 7.94
C LEU A 355 -7.10 31.81 7.90
N ASN A 356 -8.09 31.54 7.05
CA ASN A 356 -9.20 32.46 6.81
C ASN A 356 -10.49 31.67 6.58
N ASP A 357 -11.62 32.28 6.94
CA ASP A 357 -12.95 31.73 6.70
C ASP A 357 -13.60 32.23 5.40
N ASP A 358 -12.99 33.21 4.72
CA ASP A 358 -13.40 33.70 3.41
C ASP A 358 -12.59 33.04 2.28
N GLY A 359 -13.20 32.05 1.64
CA GLY A 359 -12.61 31.38 0.47
C GLY A 359 -12.29 32.32 -0.69
N THR A 360 -12.94 33.49 -0.80
CA THR A 360 -12.61 34.48 -1.85
C THR A 360 -11.22 35.06 -1.65
N THR A 361 -10.87 35.37 -0.40
CA THR A 361 -9.55 35.88 -0.03
C THR A 361 -8.47 34.87 -0.34
N VAL A 362 -8.66 33.61 0.05
CA VAL A 362 -7.70 32.51 -0.21
C VAL A 362 -7.52 32.29 -1.72
N LYS A 363 -8.61 32.20 -2.48
CA LYS A 363 -8.56 31.98 -3.94
C LYS A 363 -7.89 33.14 -4.69
N THR A 364 -8.10 34.38 -4.23
CA THR A 364 -7.44 35.56 -4.83
C THR A 364 -5.93 35.52 -4.59
N ALA A 365 -5.49 35.09 -3.41
CA ALA A 365 -4.07 34.92 -3.13
C ALA A 365 -3.46 33.78 -3.97
N ILE A 366 -4.17 32.65 -4.16
CA ILE A 366 -3.73 31.55 -5.06
C ILE A 366 -3.50 32.06 -6.49
N ASP A 367 -4.38 32.94 -7.01
CA ASP A 367 -4.23 33.49 -8.35
C ASP A 367 -2.92 34.29 -8.55
N THR A 368 -2.30 34.77 -7.47
CA THR A 368 -1.03 35.52 -7.52
C THR A 368 0.22 34.65 -7.65
N LEU A 369 0.12 33.32 -7.53
CA LEU A 369 1.29 32.44 -7.61
C LEU A 369 2.01 32.56 -8.96
N ILE A 370 3.34 32.53 -8.93
CA ILE A 370 4.21 32.56 -10.11
C ILE A 370 5.25 31.47 -9.93
N SER A 371 5.43 30.64 -10.96
CA SER A 371 6.44 29.58 -10.94
C SER A 371 7.84 30.11 -11.24
N GLY A 372 8.86 29.44 -10.68
CA GLY A 372 10.25 29.74 -10.93
C GLY A 372 11.13 29.43 -9.72
N GLY A 373 12.44 29.27 -9.96
CA GLY A 373 13.39 28.95 -8.89
C GLY A 373 13.51 27.45 -8.63
N TRP A 374 13.92 27.11 -7.41
CA TRP A 374 14.24 25.76 -6.97
C TRP A 374 13.11 25.16 -6.11
N THR A 375 13.34 24.03 -5.42
CA THR A 375 12.30 23.28 -4.68
C THR A 375 12.67 23.20 -3.19
N ASN A 376 12.19 24.16 -2.40
CA ASN A 376 12.44 24.28 -0.95
C ASN A 376 11.22 23.77 -0.15
N LEU A 377 10.96 22.47 -0.23
CA LEU A 377 9.83 21.83 0.43
C LEU A 377 9.84 22.09 1.94
N LYS A 378 11.02 22.04 2.57
CA LYS A 378 11.22 22.33 3.99
C LYS A 378 10.55 23.63 4.42
N GLU A 379 10.84 24.73 3.73
CA GLU A 379 10.37 26.06 4.12
C GLU A 379 8.86 26.20 3.90
N GLY A 380 8.31 25.53 2.88
CA GLY A 380 6.85 25.43 2.69
C GLY A 380 6.15 24.78 3.88
N ILE A 381 6.67 23.63 4.33
CA ILE A 381 6.16 22.89 5.50
C ILE A 381 6.33 23.69 6.79
N ASP A 382 7.51 24.31 7.01
CA ASP A 382 7.78 25.11 8.21
C ASP A 382 6.80 26.29 8.35
N LEU A 383 6.49 26.96 7.25
CA LEU A 383 5.54 28.08 7.23
C LEU A 383 4.11 27.62 7.51
N ALA A 384 3.69 26.47 6.96
CA ALA A 384 2.37 25.92 7.23
C ALA A 384 2.24 25.41 8.67
N LYS A 385 3.25 24.69 9.18
CA LYS A 385 3.35 24.30 10.59
C LYS A 385 3.32 25.52 11.52
N GLY A 386 4.04 26.59 11.18
CA GLY A 386 4.06 27.81 11.97
C GLY A 386 2.71 28.51 12.04
N GLU A 387 1.89 28.37 10.99
CA GLU A 387 0.51 28.86 10.98
C GLU A 387 -0.43 27.94 11.78
N LEU A 388 -0.30 26.60 11.66
CA LEU A 388 -1.12 25.58 12.34
C LEU A 388 -0.73 25.33 13.81
N ASN A 389 0.32 25.96 14.31
CA ASN A 389 0.78 25.77 15.70
C ASN A 389 1.04 27.13 16.36
N ASN A 390 0.04 28.01 16.25
CA ASN A 390 0.12 29.37 16.75
C ASN A 390 -1.25 29.91 17.23
N PRO A 391 -1.86 29.30 18.26
CA PRO A 391 -3.19 29.68 18.74
C PRO A 391 -3.27 31.11 19.33
N GLY A 392 -2.15 31.84 19.38
CA GLY A 392 -2.03 33.18 19.93
C GLY A 392 -2.26 34.32 18.94
N ASP A 393 -2.35 34.06 17.63
CA ASP A 393 -2.47 35.09 16.58
C ASP A 393 -3.89 35.28 16.03
N LEU A 394 -4.85 34.47 16.53
CA LEU A 394 -6.28 34.43 16.17
C LEU A 394 -6.61 33.74 14.83
N HIS A 395 -5.62 33.27 14.07
CA HIS A 395 -5.86 32.53 12.82
C HIS A 395 -5.97 31.03 13.09
N ASP A 396 -5.09 30.52 13.94
CA ASP A 396 -5.09 29.13 14.39
C ASP A 396 -6.06 28.89 15.55
N ARG A 397 -6.70 27.72 15.58
CA ARG A 397 -7.69 27.35 16.60
C ARG A 397 -7.26 26.06 17.27
N THR A 398 -7.75 25.84 18.49
CA THR A 398 -7.33 24.69 19.30
C THR A 398 -7.61 23.36 18.59
N ASP A 399 -6.56 22.55 18.47
CA ASP A 399 -6.47 21.34 17.64
C ASP A 399 -7.51 20.29 18.04
N GLY A 400 -7.83 20.21 19.35
CA GLY A 400 -8.86 19.30 19.87
C GLY A 400 -10.30 19.62 19.40
N THR A 401 -10.51 20.79 18.76
CA THR A 401 -11.78 21.18 18.14
C THR A 401 -11.67 21.46 16.64
N SER A 402 -10.51 21.93 16.21
CA SER A 402 -10.17 22.18 14.81
C SER A 402 -8.89 21.40 14.49
N PRO A 403 -8.96 20.13 14.07
CA PRO A 403 -7.75 19.39 13.74
C PRO A 403 -6.97 20.06 12.59
N ASP A 404 -5.66 19.99 12.68
CA ASP A 404 -4.73 20.60 11.72
C ASP A 404 -4.44 19.65 10.57
N LYS A 405 -4.75 20.11 9.35
CA LYS A 405 -4.58 19.34 8.13
C LYS A 405 -3.64 20.10 7.19
N MET A 406 -2.54 19.47 6.79
CA MET A 406 -1.58 20.01 5.84
C MET A 406 -1.64 19.24 4.52
N ILE A 407 -1.84 19.92 3.39
CA ILE A 407 -1.89 19.29 2.07
C ILE A 407 -0.73 19.81 1.24
N VAL A 408 0.30 18.99 1.06
CA VAL A 408 1.48 19.29 0.27
C VAL A 408 1.26 18.86 -1.18
N ILE A 409 1.61 19.71 -2.14
CA ILE A 409 1.58 19.38 -3.58
C ILE A 409 2.92 19.77 -4.20
N THR A 410 3.63 18.83 -4.83
CA THR A 410 4.96 19.04 -5.42
C THR A 410 5.21 18.19 -6.67
N ASP A 411 6.03 18.67 -7.60
CA ASP A 411 6.46 17.92 -8.80
C ASP A 411 7.95 17.55 -8.82
N GLY A 412 8.68 17.79 -7.72
CA GLY A 412 10.08 17.43 -7.66
C GLY A 412 10.64 17.28 -6.26
N ASN A 413 11.86 16.76 -6.19
CA ASN A 413 12.54 16.49 -4.93
C ASN A 413 13.10 17.76 -4.27
N PRO A 414 13.16 17.81 -2.93
CA PRO A 414 13.79 18.91 -2.21
C PRO A 414 15.26 19.10 -2.64
N ASN A 415 15.56 20.30 -3.14
CA ASN A 415 16.91 20.68 -3.54
C ASN A 415 17.32 22.03 -2.92
N ARG A 416 16.51 22.53 -1.97
CA ARG A 416 16.76 23.69 -1.12
C ARG A 416 16.30 23.39 0.31
N PRO A 417 16.90 24.06 1.32
CA PRO A 417 17.91 25.12 1.24
C PRO A 417 19.28 24.63 0.74
N GLU A 418 20.09 25.50 0.11
CA GLU A 418 21.43 25.16 -0.43
C GLU A 418 22.45 24.75 0.65
N SER A 419 22.18 25.11 1.90
CA SER A 419 23.03 24.79 3.04
C SER A 419 22.14 24.49 4.24
N PRO A 420 21.53 23.30 4.31
CA PRO A 420 20.85 22.86 5.51
C PRO A 420 21.85 22.78 6.68
N PRO A 421 21.40 22.83 7.95
CA PRO A 421 22.27 22.58 9.09
C PRO A 421 22.98 21.24 8.91
N ALA A 422 24.31 21.24 8.87
CA ALA A 422 25.07 20.00 8.71
C ALA A 422 24.73 19.01 9.84
N PRO A 423 24.54 17.72 9.54
CA PRO A 423 24.93 17.03 8.30
C PRO A 423 23.86 16.94 7.20
N ASP A 424 22.72 17.62 7.33
CA ASP A 424 21.50 17.28 6.58
C ASP A 424 21.57 17.64 5.08
N SER A 425 21.00 16.79 4.23
CA SER A 425 20.64 17.13 2.84
C SER A 425 19.35 17.98 2.81
N SER A 426 19.01 18.57 1.66
CA SER A 426 17.73 19.28 1.51
C SER A 426 16.51 18.37 1.72
N GLU A 427 16.64 17.09 1.40
CA GLU A 427 15.64 16.04 1.67
C GLU A 427 15.53 15.77 3.17
N VAL A 428 16.63 15.45 3.86
CA VAL A 428 16.63 15.24 5.32
C VAL A 428 16.05 16.45 6.05
N ALA A 429 16.40 17.67 5.62
CA ALA A 429 15.89 18.88 6.24
C ALA A 429 14.39 19.11 6.01
N ALA A 430 13.83 18.62 4.91
CA ALA A 430 12.39 18.64 4.65
C ALA A 430 11.66 17.53 5.42
N ALA A 431 12.23 16.32 5.52
CA ALA A 431 11.75 15.23 6.37
C ALA A 431 11.65 15.68 7.85
N ASN A 432 12.73 16.25 8.39
CA ASN A 432 12.76 16.81 9.75
C ASN A 432 11.68 17.90 9.98
N SER A 433 11.32 18.66 8.93
CA SER A 433 10.26 19.67 9.02
C SER A 433 8.88 19.05 9.09
N ALA A 434 8.66 17.97 8.32
CA ALA A 434 7.44 17.19 8.33
C ALA A 434 7.26 16.44 9.66
N ASP A 435 8.32 15.84 10.20
CA ASP A 435 8.32 15.23 11.55
C ASP A 435 7.95 16.24 12.62
N ALA A 436 8.53 17.44 12.56
CA ALA A 436 8.20 18.50 13.50
C ALA A 436 6.75 18.99 13.35
N ALA A 437 6.14 18.91 12.17
CA ALA A 437 4.74 19.24 11.94
C ALA A 437 3.81 18.15 12.48
N ARG A 438 4.11 16.87 12.22
CA ARG A 438 3.40 15.72 12.80
C ARG A 438 3.46 15.74 14.33
N LEU A 439 4.64 15.98 14.90
CA LEU A 439 4.83 16.09 16.35
C LEU A 439 4.04 17.27 16.96
N ALA A 440 3.78 18.32 16.17
CA ALA A 440 2.95 19.45 16.55
C ALA A 440 1.44 19.18 16.43
N GLY A 441 1.02 18.04 15.87
CA GLY A 441 -0.39 17.66 15.73
C GLY A 441 -0.96 17.78 14.31
N SER A 442 -0.16 18.23 13.33
CA SER A 442 -0.60 18.33 11.94
C SER A 442 -0.65 16.96 11.25
N GLU A 443 -1.78 16.62 10.64
CA GLU A 443 -1.89 15.49 9.72
C GLU A 443 -1.52 15.93 8.29
N ILE A 444 -0.53 15.26 7.69
CA ILE A 444 0.08 15.69 6.43
C ILE A 444 -0.32 14.78 5.27
N PHE A 445 -1.12 15.31 4.35
CA PHE A 445 -1.44 14.73 3.05
C PHE A 445 -0.45 15.23 2.01
N VAL A 446 0.00 14.37 1.09
CA VAL A 446 0.98 14.71 0.06
C VAL A 446 0.49 14.26 -1.30
N VAL A 447 0.53 15.16 -2.28
CA VAL A 447 0.26 14.88 -3.68
C VAL A 447 1.53 15.07 -4.49
N GLY A 448 2.16 13.96 -4.89
CA GLY A 448 3.31 13.98 -5.81
C GLY A 448 2.84 14.01 -7.25
N VAL A 449 3.32 14.97 -8.04
CA VAL A 449 2.87 15.20 -9.42
C VAL A 449 3.97 14.85 -10.42
N GLY A 450 3.64 14.04 -11.42
CA GLY A 450 4.56 13.62 -12.47
C GLY A 450 5.51 12.52 -12.03
N SER A 451 6.54 12.28 -12.84
CA SER A 451 7.52 11.20 -12.65
C SER A 451 8.86 11.66 -12.05
N ASP A 452 9.05 12.97 -11.90
CA ASP A 452 10.31 13.56 -11.42
C ASP A 452 10.39 13.62 -9.89
N VAL A 453 9.29 13.26 -9.21
CA VAL A 453 9.25 13.07 -7.75
C VAL A 453 9.77 11.70 -7.35
N ASP A 454 10.48 11.65 -6.23
CA ASP A 454 10.71 10.43 -5.47
C ASP A 454 9.46 10.13 -4.64
N ALA A 455 8.61 9.27 -5.21
CA ALA A 455 7.35 8.88 -4.60
C ALA A 455 7.55 8.19 -3.25
N THR A 456 8.60 7.38 -3.11
CA THR A 456 8.94 6.70 -1.86
C THR A 456 9.29 7.73 -0.79
N TYR A 457 10.20 8.66 -1.09
CA TYR A 457 10.57 9.73 -0.16
C TYR A 457 9.36 10.57 0.28
N LEU A 458 8.51 11.00 -0.65
CA LEU A 458 7.31 11.77 -0.31
C LEU A 458 6.32 10.98 0.54
N GLN A 459 6.22 9.66 0.31
CA GLN A 459 5.33 8.77 1.02
C GLN A 459 5.84 8.42 2.43
N THR A 460 7.14 8.19 2.61
CA THR A 460 7.71 7.72 3.89
C THR A 460 8.18 8.87 4.77
N GLU A 461 8.75 9.92 4.18
CA GLU A 461 9.40 10.99 4.95
C GLU A 461 8.50 12.23 5.15
N ILE A 462 7.58 12.50 4.21
CA ILE A 462 6.77 13.73 4.22
C ILE A 462 5.32 13.50 4.58
N ALA A 463 4.66 12.50 3.99
CA ALA A 463 3.26 12.20 4.32
C ALA A 463 3.13 11.69 5.77
N ASN A 464 1.91 11.74 6.31
CA ASN A 464 1.62 11.20 7.63
C ASN A 464 1.88 9.69 7.69
N ASP A 465 1.48 9.00 6.63
CA ASP A 465 1.71 7.60 6.35
C ASP A 465 1.44 7.33 4.85
N ALA A 466 1.55 6.07 4.44
CA ALA A 466 1.32 5.65 3.07
C ALA A 466 -0.08 5.98 2.52
N GLY A 467 -1.12 6.04 3.38
CA GLY A 467 -2.50 6.37 3.02
C GLY A 467 -2.74 7.86 2.80
N HIS A 468 -1.81 8.69 3.26
CA HIS A 468 -1.82 10.15 3.09
C HIS A 468 -1.04 10.61 1.86
N TYR A 469 -0.43 9.69 1.10
CA TYR A 469 0.25 9.99 -0.16
C TYR A 469 -0.63 9.66 -1.37
N TYR A 470 -0.66 10.58 -2.33
CA TYR A 470 -1.38 10.44 -3.59
C TYR A 470 -0.46 10.77 -4.75
N SER A 471 -0.45 9.91 -5.76
CA SER A 471 0.27 10.17 -7.01
C SER A 471 -0.66 10.75 -8.06
N ALA A 472 -0.24 11.84 -8.69
CA ALA A 472 -0.89 12.44 -9.84
C ALA A 472 0.02 12.31 -11.06
N ALA A 473 -0.43 11.66 -12.14
CA ALA A 473 0.37 11.57 -13.36
C ALA A 473 0.70 12.94 -13.98
N ASN A 474 -0.15 13.94 -13.74
CA ASN A 474 0.04 15.34 -14.14
C ASN A 474 -0.97 16.23 -13.38
N TYR A 475 -0.86 17.54 -13.59
CA TYR A 475 -1.67 18.55 -12.91
C TYR A 475 -3.18 18.48 -13.23
N ALA A 476 -3.61 17.86 -14.34
CA ALA A 476 -5.02 17.74 -14.67
C ALA A 476 -5.78 16.78 -13.74
N GLY A 477 -5.07 15.84 -13.08
CA GLY A 477 -5.64 14.90 -12.12
C GLY A 477 -5.84 15.49 -10.72
N LEU A 478 -5.23 16.63 -10.41
CA LEU A 478 -5.19 17.18 -9.05
C LEU A 478 -6.57 17.45 -8.46
N GLN A 479 -7.49 18.02 -9.24
CA GLN A 479 -8.82 18.35 -8.73
C GLN A 479 -9.57 17.08 -8.27
N THR A 480 -9.42 15.97 -8.99
CA THR A 480 -10.03 14.69 -8.62
C THR A 480 -9.46 14.18 -7.31
N ILE A 481 -8.13 14.18 -7.17
CA ILE A 481 -7.44 13.75 -5.94
C ILE A 481 -7.87 14.61 -4.75
N LEU A 482 -7.77 15.93 -4.88
CA LEU A 482 -8.12 16.87 -3.82
C LEU A 482 -9.60 16.76 -3.41
N SER A 483 -10.51 16.53 -4.36
CA SER A 483 -11.93 16.34 -4.06
C SER A 483 -12.25 15.02 -3.34
N GLY A 484 -11.32 14.07 -3.36
CA GLY A 484 -11.45 12.75 -2.74
C GLY A 484 -10.69 12.60 -1.43
N LEU A 485 -9.99 13.64 -0.96
CA LEU A 485 -9.35 13.62 0.36
C LEU A 485 -10.42 13.54 1.45
N ASP A 486 -10.19 12.67 2.43
CA ASP A 486 -11.00 12.60 3.64
C ASP A 486 -10.26 13.35 4.76
N LEU A 487 -10.83 14.47 5.23
CA LEU A 487 -10.24 15.28 6.30
C LEU A 487 -10.97 15.10 7.63
N CYS A 488 -11.74 14.01 7.76
CA CYS A 488 -12.64 13.78 8.90
C CYS A 488 -12.06 13.05 10.10
N GLU A 489 -10.91 12.39 9.96
CA GLU A 489 -10.35 11.54 11.02
C GLU A 489 -9.58 12.32 12.09
#